data_AF-A0A9N7NW75-F1
#
_entry.id   AF-A0A9N7NW75-F1
#
_cell.length_a   1.000
_cell.length_b   1.000
_cell.length_c   1.000
_cell.angle_alpha   90.00
_cell.angle_beta   90.00
_cell.angle_gamma   90.00
#
_symmetry.space_group_name_H-M   'P 1'
#
loop_
_entity.id
_entity.type
_entity.pdbx_description
1 polymer ?
#
loop_
_entity_poly.entity_id
_entity_poly.type
_entity_poly.pdbx_seq_one_letter_code
_entity_poly.pdbx_strand_id
1 'polypeptide(L)'
;QQKLSSLKMIILVVQGVTVKADLYALPLVGPDVMLGVQWLEGLGKVTTDFRIGVTEFKSGGREVTLSTGTEKGTKEVGLKSIQRVWRSGGQIFA
;
A
#
# COMPACT_ATOMS: atom_id res chain seq x y z
N GLN A 1 -9.16 -15.91 -17.27
CA GLN A 1 -9.35 -15.37 -15.90
C GLN A 1 -8.24 -15.94 -15.03
N GLN A 2 -7.33 -15.10 -14.54
CA GLN A 2 -6.20 -15.55 -13.70
C GLN A 2 -6.72 -15.71 -12.28
N LYS A 3 -6.63 -16.92 -11.71
CA LYS A 3 -7.13 -17.23 -10.37
C LYS A 3 -6.16 -16.66 -9.34
N LEU A 4 -6.43 -15.43 -8.89
CA LEU A 4 -5.73 -14.81 -7.77
C LEU A 4 -5.89 -15.69 -6.53
N SER A 5 -4.78 -16.16 -5.96
CA SER A 5 -4.81 -16.81 -4.65
C SER A 5 -5.13 -15.75 -3.59
N SER A 6 -6.18 -15.98 -2.82
CA SER A 6 -6.60 -15.10 -1.72
C SER A 6 -6.12 -15.67 -0.39
N LEU A 7 -5.50 -14.83 0.42
CA LEU A 7 -5.19 -15.10 1.81
C LEU A 7 -6.20 -14.35 2.67
N LYS A 8 -6.94 -15.08 3.52
CA LYS A 8 -7.95 -14.47 4.37
C LYS A 8 -7.43 -14.22 5.77
N MET A 9 -7.83 -13.09 6.35
CA MET A 9 -7.58 -12.72 7.75
C MET A 9 -6.08 -12.74 8.12
N ILE A 10 -5.24 -12.15 7.28
CA ILE A 10 -3.82 -12.00 7.59
C ILE A 10 -3.64 -10.86 8.59
N ILE A 11 -2.81 -11.09 9.60
CA ILE A 11 -2.36 -10.07 10.55
C ILE A 11 -1.01 -9.54 10.07
N LEU A 12 -0.96 -8.26 9.74
CA LEU A 12 0.25 -7.53 9.38
C LEU A 12 0.62 -6.58 10.52
N VAL A 13 1.91 -6.38 10.75
CA VAL A 13 2.40 -5.35 11.68
C VAL A 13 3.15 -4.32 10.85
N VAL A 14 2.57 -3.12 10.72
CA VAL A 14 3.12 -2.02 9.94
C VAL A 14 3.51 -0.91 10.92
N GLN A 15 4.81 -0.67 11.11
CA GLN A 15 5.33 0.34 12.04
C GLN A 15 4.74 0.24 13.46
N GLY A 16 4.55 -0.98 13.94
CA GLY A 16 3.94 -1.26 15.25
C GLY A 16 2.41 -1.28 15.26
N VAL A 17 1.75 -0.95 14.16
CA VAL A 17 0.29 -1.00 14.00
C VAL A 17 -0.13 -2.37 13.51
N THR A 18 -1.04 -3.02 14.24
CA THR A 18 -1.63 -4.30 13.83
C THR A 18 -2.76 -4.06 12.84
N VAL A 19 -2.61 -4.64 11.65
CA VAL A 19 -3.56 -4.55 10.54
C VAL A 19 -4.14 -5.93 10.27
N LYS A 20 -5.46 -6.03 10.20
CA LYS A 20 -6.15 -7.24 9.74
C LYS A 20 -6.71 -7.00 8.35
N ALA A 21 -6.27 -7.77 7.37
CA ALA A 21 -6.70 -7.61 5.99
C ALA A 21 -6.78 -8.96 5.26
N ASP A 22 -7.67 -9.02 4.27
CA ASP A 22 -7.63 -10.05 3.24
C ASP A 22 -6.67 -9.57 2.14
N LEU A 23 -5.76 -10.44 1.70
CA LEU A 23 -4.75 -10.12 0.69
C LEU A 23 -4.99 -10.93 -0.58
N TYR A 24 -4.77 -10.29 -1.73
CA TYR A 24 -4.77 -10.94 -3.03
C TYR A 24 -3.36 -10.95 -3.60
N ALA A 25 -2.85 -12.14 -3.95
CA ALA A 25 -1.50 -12.26 -4.51
C ALA A 25 -1.49 -11.84 -5.98
N LEU A 26 -0.97 -10.65 -6.25
CA LEU A 26 -0.79 -10.13 -7.60
C LEU A 26 0.61 -10.51 -8.13
N PRO A 27 0.74 -11.10 -9.33
CA PRO A 27 2.04 -11.40 -9.94
C PRO A 27 2.67 -10.12 -10.53
N LEU A 28 2.96 -9.15 -9.66
CA LEU A 28 3.53 -7.85 -10.04
C LEU A 28 4.93 -7.70 -9.45
N VAL A 29 5.82 -7.08 -10.22
CA VAL A 29 7.11 -6.59 -9.71
C VAL A 29 6.84 -5.25 -9.03
N GLY A 30 6.85 -5.21 -7.70
CA GLY A 30 6.43 -4.06 -6.91
C GLY A 30 6.61 -4.29 -5.40
N PRO A 31 6.02 -3.44 -4.54
CA PRO A 31 6.05 -3.64 -3.08
C PRO A 31 5.41 -4.98 -2.70
N ASP A 32 5.93 -5.61 -1.64
CA ASP A 32 5.50 -6.95 -1.21
C ASP A 32 4.01 -7.00 -0.84
N VAL A 33 3.47 -5.89 -0.32
CA VAL A 33 2.06 -5.74 0.06
C VAL A 33 1.57 -4.34 -0.30
N MET A 34 0.43 -4.26 -0.98
CA MET A 34 -0.33 -3.03 -1.18
C MET A 34 -1.59 -3.04 -0.31
N LEU A 35 -1.71 -2.07 0.60
CA LEU A 35 -2.93 -1.87 1.38
C LEU A 35 -3.87 -0.96 0.60
N GLY A 36 -4.95 -1.54 0.07
CA GLY A 36 -5.93 -0.80 -0.72
C GLY A 36 -6.90 0.04 0.10
N VAL A 37 -7.81 0.73 -0.60
CA VAL A 37 -8.82 1.61 0.00
C VAL A 37 -9.70 0.91 1.04
N GLN A 38 -9.99 -0.37 0.85
CA GLN A 38 -10.79 -1.17 1.80
C GLN A 38 -10.17 -1.24 3.19
N TRP A 39 -8.84 -1.25 3.27
CA TRP A 39 -8.15 -1.17 4.56
C TRP A 39 -8.21 0.24 5.15
N LEU A 40 -8.01 1.27 4.32
CA LEU A 40 -8.07 2.67 4.74
C LEU A 40 -9.46 3.06 5.29
N GLU A 41 -10.55 2.54 4.72
CA GLU A 41 -11.90 2.74 5.22
C GLU A 41 -12.06 2.26 6.67
N GLY A 42 -11.35 1.18 7.05
CA GLY A 42 -11.35 0.64 8.40
C GLY A 42 -10.65 1.52 9.45
N LEU A 43 -9.84 2.49 9.03
CA LEU A 43 -9.14 3.40 9.93
C LEU A 43 -10.02 4.57 10.39
N GLY A 44 -11.15 4.80 9.70
CA GLY A 44 -11.98 5.98 9.91
C GLY A 44 -11.31 7.24 9.36
N LYS A 45 -11.40 8.35 10.10
CA LYS A 45 -10.84 9.63 9.65
C LYS A 45 -9.31 9.60 9.76
N VAL A 46 -8.66 9.78 8.61
CA VAL A 46 -7.21 9.88 8.43
C VAL A 46 -6.85 11.32 8.00
N THR A 47 -5.72 11.81 8.48
CA THR A 47 -5.06 13.02 7.99
C THR A 47 -3.72 12.63 7.40
N THR A 48 -3.41 13.03 6.17
CA THR A 48 -2.13 12.73 5.53
C THR A 48 -1.45 14.01 5.08
N ASP A 49 -0.23 14.25 5.57
CA ASP A 49 0.70 15.22 5.01
C ASP A 49 1.56 14.52 3.94
N PHE A 50 1.19 14.72 2.68
CA PHE A 50 1.91 14.16 1.53
C PHE A 50 3.29 14.78 1.30
N ARG A 51 3.59 15.97 1.85
CA ARG A 51 4.92 16.60 1.70
C ARG A 51 5.97 15.86 2.51
N ILE A 52 5.63 15.47 3.73
CA ILE A 52 6.54 14.75 4.64
C ILE A 52 6.27 13.24 4.70
N GLY A 53 5.20 12.77 4.05
CA GLY A 53 4.83 11.37 4.00
C GLY A 53 4.35 10.83 5.34
N VAL A 54 3.56 11.61 6.07
CA VAL A 54 3.03 11.22 7.38
C VAL A 54 1.52 11.10 7.32
N THR A 55 0.99 10.01 7.86
CA THR A 55 -0.44 9.72 7.97
C THR A 55 -0.81 9.47 9.43
N GLU A 56 -1.84 10.16 9.90
CA GLU A 56 -2.31 10.12 11.28
C GLU A 56 -3.78 9.70 11.35
N PHE A 57 -4.13 8.84 12.29
CA PHE A 57 -5.50 8.40 12.55
C PHE A 57 -5.70 7.94 13.98
N LYS A 58 -6.97 7.77 14.38
CA LYS A 58 -7.31 7.23 15.70
C LYS A 58 -7.65 5.75 15.61
N SER A 59 -7.02 4.94 16.45
CA SER A 59 -7.33 3.52 16.62
C SER A 59 -7.44 3.17 18.10
N GLY A 60 -8.57 2.60 18.50
CA GLY A 60 -8.82 2.25 19.92
C GLY A 60 -8.71 3.43 20.88
N GLY A 61 -9.04 4.64 20.43
CA GLY A 61 -8.93 5.88 21.22
C GLY A 61 -7.51 6.46 21.31
N ARG A 62 -6.52 5.83 20.68
CA ARG A 62 -5.12 6.31 20.61
C ARG A 62 -4.83 6.91 19.24
N GLU A 63 -3.98 7.91 19.22
CA GLU A 63 -3.43 8.47 17.99
C GLU A 63 -2.32 7.56 17.46
N VAL A 64 -2.36 7.29 16.17
CA VAL A 64 -1.44 6.43 15.46
C VAL A 64 -0.87 7.22 14.30
N THR A 65 0.46 7.18 14.17
CA THR A 65 1.20 7.85 13.10
C THR A 65 1.93 6.80 12.26
N LEU A 66 1.69 6.81 10.96
CA LEU A 66 2.44 6.05 9.96
C LEU A 66 3.28 7.04 9.14
N SER A 67 4.53 6.70 8.87
CA SER A 67 5.43 7.50 8.05
C SER A 67 5.89 6.72 6.82
N THR A 68 6.28 7.40 5.75
CA THR A 68 7.02 6.76 4.66
C THR A 68 8.30 6.13 5.22
N GLY A 69 8.56 4.86 4.86
CA GLY A 69 9.78 4.19 5.27
C GLY A 69 11.02 4.95 4.77
N THR A 70 12.11 4.94 5.54
CA THR A 70 13.40 5.53 5.13
C THR A 70 14.13 4.72 4.04
N GLU A 71 13.52 3.63 3.60
CA GLU A 71 14.08 2.71 2.64
C GLU A 71 14.09 3.35 1.26
N LYS A 72 15.26 3.31 0.59
CA LYS A 72 15.54 3.89 -0.74
C LYS A 72 14.74 3.23 -1.89
N GLY A 73 13.46 2.93 -1.69
CA GLY A 73 12.59 2.23 -2.62
C GLY A 73 11.92 3.13 -3.65
N THR A 74 11.86 4.45 -3.42
CA THR A 74 11.28 5.38 -4.39
C THR A 74 12.28 5.65 -5.51
N LYS A 75 12.29 4.78 -6.52
CA LYS A 75 12.98 5.06 -7.79
C LYS A 75 12.10 5.97 -8.62
N GLU A 76 12.61 7.15 -8.95
CA GLU A 76 12.00 8.00 -9.96
C GLU A 76 11.93 7.23 -11.29
N VAL A 77 10.71 7.03 -11.79
CA VAL A 77 10.47 6.29 -13.04
C VAL A 77 10.15 7.29 -14.15
N GLY A 78 11.09 7.48 -15.08
CA GLY A 78 10.87 8.32 -16.25
C GLY A 78 9.82 7.75 -17.21
N LEU A 79 9.24 8.61 -18.05
CA LEU A 79 8.19 8.27 -19.04
C LEU A 79 8.49 7.02 -19.88
N LYS A 80 9.75 6.78 -20.24
CA LYS A 80 10.16 5.63 -21.04
C LYS A 80 9.94 4.30 -20.31
N SER A 81 10.09 4.29 -18.98
CA SER A 81 9.81 3.10 -18.16
C SER A 81 8.30 2.86 -18.01
N ILE A 82 7.53 3.94 -17.85
CA ILE A 82 6.04 3.91 -17.85
C ILE A 82 5.52 3.33 -19.18
N GLN A 83 6.02 3.83 -20.31
CA GLN A 83 5.65 3.33 -21.64
C GLN A 83 6.03 1.85 -21.85
N ARG A 84 7.16 1.41 -21.28
CA ARG A 84 7.58 0.01 -21.35
C ARG A 84 6.61 -0.90 -20.61
N VAL A 85 6.23 -0.54 -19.38
CA VAL A 85 5.27 -1.30 -18.55
C VAL A 85 3.92 -1.41 -19.25
N TRP A 86 3.42 -0.30 -19.82
CA TRP A 86 2.19 -0.32 -20.60
C TRP A 86 2.26 -1.26 -21.80
N ARG A 87 3.34 -1.20 -22.59
CA ARG A 87 3.54 -2.04 -23.78
C ARG A 87 3.71 -3.53 -23.45
N SER A 88 4.23 -3.86 -22.27
CA SER A 88 4.35 -5.25 -21.82
C SER A 88 3.04 -5.82 -21.24
N GLY A 89 1.93 -5.07 -21.27
CA GLY A 89 0.66 -5.49 -20.68
C GLY A 89 0.62 -5.37 -19.15
N GLY A 90 1.57 -4.65 -18.56
CA GLY A 90 1.57 -4.33 -17.13
C GLY A 90 0.56 -3.22 -16.83
N GLN A 91 -0.02 -3.25 -15.63
CA GLN A 91 -0.95 -2.21 -15.18
C GLN A 91 -0.20 -1.10 -14.44
N ILE A 92 -0.64 0.13 -14.64
CA ILE A 92 -0.09 1.33 -13.98
C ILE A 92 -1.19 1.89 -13.10
N PHE A 93 -0.85 2.15 -11.84
CA PHE A 93 -1.73 2.74 -10.84
C PHE A 93 -1.21 4.15 -10.53
N ALA A 94 -2.13 5.08 -10.27
CA ALA A 94 -1.83 6.46 -9.86
C ALA A 94 -2.33 6.68 -8.43
#